data_AF-A0A914U5H5-F1
#
_entry.id   AF-A0A914U5H5-F1
#
_cell.length_a   1.000
_cell.length_b   1.000
_cell.length_c   1.000
_cell.angle_alpha   90.00
_cell.angle_beta   90.00
_cell.angle_gamma   90.00
#
_symmetry.space_group_name_H-M   'P 1'
#
loop_
_entity.id
_entity.type
_entity.pdbx_description
1 polymer ?
#
loop_
_entity_poly.entity_id
_entity_poly.type
_entity_poly.pdbx_seq_one_letter_code
_entity_poly.pdbx_strand_id
1 'polypeptide(L)'
;MKFSRFLIKFAILIGGISALIQYIRSKRIPDDRIFVNGFVEPGWENVKEVFRENFAKNWERDGAALAVYYKGKPVVDLWGGFADLASERKWKEDTMSIAFSSTKAVGALCIALLIDRGNLQFN
;
A
#
# COMPACT_ATOMS: atom_id res chain seq x y z
N MET A 1 -19.39 -49.13 -1.85
CA MET A 1 -19.30 -48.04 -0.84
C MET A 1 -17.88 -47.58 -0.47
N LYS A 2 -16.83 -48.41 -0.49
CA LYS A 2 -15.46 -47.97 -0.11
C LYS A 2 -14.79 -47.02 -1.12
N PHE A 3 -15.06 -47.18 -2.42
CA PHE A 3 -14.48 -46.38 -3.50
C PHE A 3 -14.93 -44.90 -3.50
N SER A 4 -16.22 -44.64 -3.21
CA SER A 4 -16.77 -43.27 -3.09
C SER A 4 -16.17 -42.50 -1.90
N ARG A 5 -15.95 -43.17 -0.76
CA ARG A 5 -15.29 -42.57 0.41
C ARG A 5 -13.82 -42.24 0.17
N PHE A 6 -13.15 -42.98 -0.73
CA PHE A 6 -11.78 -42.69 -1.14
C PHE A 6 -11.70 -41.43 -2.01
N LEU A 7 -12.59 -41.31 -3.00
CA LEU A 7 -12.68 -40.13 -3.87
C LEU A 7 -12.98 -38.83 -3.11
N ILE A 8 -13.89 -38.88 -2.13
CA ILE A 8 -14.22 -37.72 -1.29
C ILE A 8 -13.01 -37.28 -0.45
N LYS A 9 -12.28 -38.21 0.17
CA LYS A 9 -11.06 -37.90 0.93
C LYS A 9 -9.96 -37.31 0.04
N PHE A 10 -9.84 -37.80 -1.19
CA PHE A 10 -8.87 -37.31 -2.16
C PHE A 10 -9.19 -35.88 -2.64
N ALA A 11 -10.47 -35.57 -2.89
CA ALA A 11 -10.92 -34.23 -3.25
C ALA A 11 -10.69 -33.22 -2.11
N ILE A 12 -10.94 -33.60 -0.86
CA ILE A 12 -10.67 -32.76 0.32
C ILE A 12 -9.16 -32.50 0.47
N LEU A 13 -8.32 -33.51 0.23
CA LEU A 13 -6.86 -33.38 0.28
C LEU A 13 -6.35 -32.39 -0.79
N ILE A 14 -6.82 -32.51 -2.02
CA ILE A 14 -6.45 -31.58 -3.12
C ILE A 14 -6.92 -30.16 -2.80
N GLY A 15 -8.16 -30.00 -2.32
CA GLY A 15 -8.69 -28.70 -1.89
C GLY A 15 -7.86 -28.08 -0.77
N GLY A 16 -7.48 -28.87 0.22
CA GLY A 16 -6.61 -28.45 1.33
C GLY A 16 -5.21 -28.04 0.88
N ILE A 17 -4.58 -28.80 -0.02
CA ILE A 17 -3.26 -28.47 -0.57
C ILE A 17 -3.35 -27.19 -1.42
N SER A 18 -4.36 -27.04 -2.27
CA SER A 18 -4.59 -25.83 -3.07
C SER A 18 -4.81 -24.60 -2.19
N ALA A 19 -5.62 -24.72 -1.13
CA ALA A 19 -5.83 -23.66 -0.16
C ALA A 19 -4.54 -23.28 0.59
N LEU A 20 -3.73 -24.29 0.96
CA LEU A 20 -2.45 -24.07 1.62
C LEU A 20 -1.42 -23.40 0.68
N ILE A 21 -1.36 -23.81 -0.59
CA ILE A 21 -0.49 -23.18 -1.60
C ILE A 21 -0.91 -21.73 -1.83
N GLN A 22 -2.21 -21.44 -1.92
CA GLN A 22 -2.72 -20.07 -2.03
C GLN A 22 -2.44 -19.24 -0.77
N TYR A 23 -2.56 -19.85 0.42
CA TYR A 23 -2.22 -19.22 1.69
C TYR A 23 -0.72 -18.88 1.81
N ILE A 24 0.16 -19.78 1.34
CA ILE A 24 1.60 -19.53 1.32
C ILE A 24 1.97 -18.48 0.26
N ARG A 25 1.36 -18.54 -0.93
CA ARG A 25 1.55 -17.54 -1.99
C ARG A 25 1.08 -16.15 -1.58
N SER A 26 -0.05 -16.03 -0.87
CA SER A 26 -0.57 -14.73 -0.42
C SER A 26 0.29 -14.07 0.66
N LYS A 27 1.11 -14.85 1.37
CA LYS A 27 2.04 -14.36 2.40
C LYS A 27 3.39 -13.92 1.85
N ARG A 28 3.72 -14.23 0.60
CA ARG A 28 5.05 -13.98 0.03
C ARG A 28 4.91 -13.30 -1.34
N ILE A 29 5.00 -11.97 -1.36
CA ILE A 29 5.29 -11.25 -2.59
C ILE A 29 6.74 -11.63 -2.96
N PRO A 30 6.99 -12.27 -4.10
CA PRO A 30 8.35 -12.60 -4.48
C PRO A 30 9.14 -11.29 -4.70
N ASP A 31 10.39 -11.25 -4.23
CA ASP A 31 11.21 -10.02 -4.13
C ASP A 31 11.42 -9.32 -5.50
N ASP A 32 11.32 -10.07 -6.59
CA ASP A 32 11.35 -9.56 -7.98
C ASP A 32 10.16 -8.65 -8.34
N ARG A 33 9.06 -8.72 -7.56
CA ARG A 33 7.88 -7.84 -7.71
C ARG A 33 7.96 -6.58 -6.87
N ILE A 34 8.94 -6.47 -5.96
CA ILE A 34 9.10 -5.32 -5.08
C ILE A 34 9.92 -4.25 -5.80
N PHE A 35 9.24 -3.23 -6.29
CA PHE A 35 9.87 -2.04 -6.84
C PHE A 35 9.44 -0.79 -6.07
N VAL A 36 10.44 0.06 -5.81
CA VAL A 36 10.29 1.35 -5.14
C VAL A 36 11.00 2.38 -6.02
N ASN A 37 10.28 3.43 -6.38
CA ASN A 37 10.70 4.52 -7.24
C ASN A 37 10.62 5.84 -6.47
N GLY A 38 11.10 6.92 -7.11
CA GLY A 38 11.16 8.26 -6.52
C GLY A 38 12.55 8.58 -5.96
N PHE A 39 12.62 9.58 -5.08
CA PHE A 39 13.87 10.10 -4.55
C PHE A 39 13.90 10.18 -3.02
N VAL A 40 15.11 10.17 -2.49
CA VAL A 40 15.44 10.52 -1.12
C VAL A 40 16.66 11.42 -1.16
N GLU A 41 16.60 12.52 -0.41
CA GLU A 41 17.76 13.39 -0.21
C GLU A 41 18.80 12.71 0.70
N PRO A 42 20.09 13.09 0.59
CA PRO A 42 21.14 12.55 1.44
C PRO A 42 20.83 12.65 2.94
N GLY A 43 21.05 11.57 3.68
CA GLY A 43 20.75 11.46 5.12
C GLY A 43 19.35 10.95 5.44
N TRP A 44 18.50 10.70 4.42
CA TRP A 44 17.15 10.15 4.57
C TRP A 44 17.00 8.74 3.97
N GLU A 45 18.11 8.10 3.58
CA GLU A 45 18.12 6.80 2.87
C GLU A 45 17.41 5.70 3.66
N ASN A 46 17.51 5.73 4.99
CA ASN A 46 16.83 4.76 5.85
C ASN A 46 15.30 4.76 5.69
N VAL A 47 14.70 5.89 5.27
CA VAL A 47 13.25 5.94 4.96
C VAL A 47 12.93 5.05 3.77
N LYS A 48 13.77 5.07 2.72
CA LYS A 48 13.60 4.21 1.54
C LYS A 48 13.75 2.73 1.88
N GLU A 49 14.72 2.40 2.73
CA GLU A 49 14.93 1.02 3.17
C GLU A 49 13.71 0.49 3.95
N VAL A 50 13.23 1.23 4.95
CA VAL A 50 12.03 0.84 5.72
C VAL A 50 10.78 0.78 4.82
N PHE A 51 10.64 1.73 3.90
CA PHE A 51 9.54 1.71 2.94
C PHE A 51 9.57 0.44 2.06
N ARG A 52 10.75 0.04 1.54
CA ARG A 52 10.92 -1.22 0.81
C ARG A 52 10.63 -2.43 1.70
N GLU A 53 11.10 -2.42 2.95
CA GLU A 53 10.84 -3.50 3.90
C GLU A 53 9.34 -3.71 4.17
N ASN A 54 8.52 -2.65 4.16
CA ASN A 54 7.07 -2.80 4.35
C ASN A 54 6.45 -3.67 3.25
N PHE A 55 6.90 -3.55 1.99
CA PHE A 55 6.48 -4.46 0.91
C PHE A 55 7.00 -5.87 1.14
N ALA A 56 8.27 -6.04 1.53
CA ALA A 56 8.86 -7.36 1.79
C ALA A 56 8.17 -8.09 2.94
N LYS A 57 7.67 -7.35 3.95
CA LYS A 57 6.87 -7.84 5.07
C LYS A 57 5.38 -8.02 4.73
N ASN A 58 4.97 -7.68 3.50
CA ASN A 58 3.59 -7.73 3.01
C ASN A 58 2.63 -6.84 3.82
N TRP A 59 3.12 -5.72 4.36
CA TRP A 59 2.31 -4.68 5.01
C TRP A 59 1.66 -3.78 3.96
N GLU A 60 2.39 -3.45 2.90
CA GLU A 60 1.85 -2.80 1.71
C GLU A 60 1.52 -3.87 0.66
N ARG A 61 0.35 -4.49 0.81
CA ARG A 61 -0.06 -5.64 -0.02
C ARG A 61 -0.11 -5.31 -1.52
N ASP A 62 -0.63 -4.12 -1.85
CA ASP A 62 -0.81 -3.70 -3.23
C ASP A 62 0.27 -2.67 -3.60
N GLY A 63 0.05 -1.41 -3.26
CA GLY A 63 0.96 -0.31 -3.54
C GLY A 63 0.80 0.81 -2.52
N ALA A 64 1.83 1.63 -2.39
CA ALA A 64 1.87 2.74 -1.45
C ALA A 64 2.71 3.89 -2.02
N ALA A 65 2.50 5.08 -1.46
CA ALA A 65 3.33 6.26 -1.69
C ALA A 65 3.57 7.01 -0.37
N LEU A 66 4.72 7.67 -0.27
CA LEU A 66 5.15 8.43 0.90
C LEU A 66 5.91 9.68 0.47
N ALA A 67 5.45 10.84 0.93
CA ALA A 67 6.16 12.10 0.79
C ALA A 67 6.49 12.67 2.19
N VAL A 68 7.72 13.15 2.38
CA VAL A 68 8.18 13.77 3.64
C VAL A 68 8.76 15.14 3.35
N TYR A 69 8.30 16.13 4.11
CA TYR A 69 8.81 17.49 4.09
C TYR A 69 9.56 17.80 5.39
N TYR A 70 10.79 18.28 5.29
CA TYR A 70 11.57 18.76 6.42
C TYR A 70 11.89 20.25 6.23
N LYS A 71 11.46 21.09 7.19
CA LYS A 71 11.60 22.56 7.12
C LYS A 71 11.07 23.14 5.79
N GLY A 72 9.92 22.66 5.34
CA GLY A 72 9.25 23.13 4.13
C GLY A 72 9.86 22.65 2.81
N LYS A 73 10.90 21.80 2.83
CA LYS A 73 11.49 21.21 1.62
C LYS A 73 11.12 19.73 1.51
N PRO A 74 10.76 19.24 0.31
CA PRO A 74 10.59 17.81 0.10
C PRO A 74 11.97 17.13 0.22
N VAL A 75 12.05 16.12 1.07
CA VAL A 75 13.29 15.34 1.31
C VAL A 75 13.13 13.87 0.98
N VAL A 76 11.88 13.40 0.87
CA VAL A 76 11.52 12.05 0.43
C VAL A 76 10.27 12.18 -0.43
N ASP A 77 10.26 11.53 -1.58
CA ASP A 77 9.07 11.27 -2.37
C ASP A 77 9.23 9.88 -3.01
N LEU A 78 8.48 8.91 -2.50
CA LEU A 78 8.60 7.50 -2.84
C LEU A 78 7.25 6.92 -3.20
N TRP A 79 7.27 5.97 -4.14
CA TRP A 79 6.12 5.15 -4.46
C TRP A 79 6.55 3.75 -4.90
N GLY A 80 5.67 2.78 -4.81
CA GLY A 80 5.98 1.41 -5.16
C GLY A 80 4.78 0.48 -5.18
N GLY A 81 5.01 -0.74 -5.67
CA GLY A 81 3.97 -1.75 -5.78
C GLY A 81 2.92 -1.45 -6.86
N PHE A 82 1.71 -1.96 -6.69
CA PHE A 82 0.67 -1.93 -7.71
C PHE A 82 -0.44 -0.95 -7.35
N ALA A 83 -0.87 -0.17 -8.34
CA ALA A 83 -2.09 0.64 -8.24
C ALA A 83 -3.35 -0.24 -8.34
N ASP A 84 -3.22 -1.41 -8.98
CA ASP A 84 -4.20 -2.48 -8.96
C ASP A 84 -3.45 -3.81 -9.17
N LEU A 85 -3.37 -4.61 -8.10
CA LEU A 85 -2.66 -5.88 -8.11
C LEU A 85 -3.35 -6.92 -9.00
N ALA A 86 -4.69 -6.88 -9.14
CA ALA A 86 -5.44 -7.87 -9.90
C ALA A 86 -5.18 -7.77 -11.42
N SER A 87 -4.98 -6.54 -11.92
CA SER A 87 -4.60 -6.28 -13.30
C SER A 87 -3.08 -6.12 -13.51
N GLU A 88 -2.29 -6.33 -12.46
CA GLU A 88 -0.84 -6.07 -12.43
C GLU A 88 -0.46 -4.63 -12.89
N ARG A 89 -1.38 -3.68 -12.72
CA ARG A 89 -1.13 -2.28 -13.06
C ARG A 89 -0.23 -1.65 -12.00
N LYS A 90 1.00 -1.37 -12.40
CA LYS A 90 2.03 -0.74 -11.55
C LYS A 90 1.64 0.65 -11.07
N TRP A 91 2.05 0.98 -9.85
CA TRP A 91 2.01 2.34 -9.33
C TRP A 91 2.98 3.24 -10.12
N LYS A 92 2.51 4.44 -10.44
CA LYS A 92 3.26 5.50 -11.11
C LYS A 92 3.30 6.74 -10.22
N GLU A 93 4.23 7.65 -10.48
CA GLU A 93 4.38 8.92 -9.75
C GLU A 93 3.05 9.68 -9.53
N ASP A 94 2.18 9.68 -10.54
CA ASP A 94 0.90 10.39 -10.56
C ASP A 94 -0.31 9.51 -10.19
N THR A 95 -0.09 8.31 -9.65
CA THR A 95 -1.20 7.43 -9.25
C THR A 95 -1.97 8.02 -8.08
N MET A 96 -3.24 8.36 -8.32
CA MET A 96 -4.14 8.79 -7.27
C MET A 96 -4.69 7.61 -6.46
N SER A 97 -4.72 7.78 -5.14
CA SER A 97 -5.36 6.86 -4.20
C SER A 97 -6.48 7.56 -3.43
N ILE A 98 -7.41 6.77 -2.89
CA ILE A 98 -8.50 7.27 -2.07
C ILE A 98 -7.95 7.64 -0.69
N ALA A 99 -7.97 8.93 -0.36
CA ALA A 99 -7.45 9.44 0.92
C ALA A 99 -8.41 9.26 2.12
N PHE A 100 -9.62 8.75 1.90
CA PHE A 100 -10.66 8.57 2.93
C PHE A 100 -10.78 9.79 3.87
N SER A 101 -10.77 9.56 5.19
CA SER A 101 -10.95 10.60 6.20
C SER A 101 -9.82 11.61 6.27
N SER A 102 -8.67 11.37 5.64
CA SER A 102 -7.59 12.37 5.54
C SER A 102 -8.05 13.64 4.82
N THR A 103 -9.09 13.55 3.98
CA THR A 103 -9.74 14.72 3.35
C THR A 103 -10.33 15.71 4.36
N LYS A 104 -10.66 15.28 5.59
CA LYS A 104 -11.13 16.18 6.66
C LYS A 104 -10.09 17.22 7.05
N ALA A 105 -8.80 16.88 7.01
CA ALA A 105 -7.74 17.84 7.29
C ALA A 105 -7.72 18.97 6.25
N VAL A 106 -7.91 18.65 4.97
CA VAL A 106 -8.02 19.63 3.89
C VAL A 106 -9.28 20.49 4.07
N GLY A 107 -10.42 19.87 4.40
CA GLY A 107 -11.66 20.60 4.70
C GLY A 107 -11.50 21.56 5.88
N ALA A 108 -10.85 21.13 6.97
CA ALA A 108 -10.53 21.97 8.11
C ALA A 108 -9.60 23.14 7.74
N LEU A 109 -8.62 22.91 6.86
CA LEU A 109 -7.75 23.97 6.35
C LEU A 109 -8.53 25.02 5.55
N CYS A 110 -9.49 24.61 4.71
CA CYS A 110 -10.36 25.56 4.01
C CYS A 110 -11.14 26.46 4.98
N ILE A 111 -11.68 25.88 6.06
CA ILE A 111 -12.35 26.65 7.12
C ILE A 111 -11.38 27.60 7.81
N ALA A 112 -10.19 27.13 8.19
CA ALA A 112 -9.17 27.95 8.80
C ALA A 112 -8.76 29.15 7.91
N LEU A 113 -8.63 28.94 6.60
CA LEU A 113 -8.34 30.01 5.63
C LEU A 113 -9.47 31.05 5.53
N LEU A 114 -10.73 30.63 5.64
CA LEU A 114 -11.85 31.57 5.66
C LEU A 114 -11.85 32.44 6.92
N ILE A 115 -11.52 31.84 8.06
CA ILE A 115 -11.42 32.53 9.35
C ILE A 115 -10.26 33.51 9.34
N ASP A 116 -9.08 33.07 8.89
CA ASP A 116 -7.88 33.93 8.76
C ASP A 116 -8.16 35.15 7.86
N ARG A 117 -8.94 34.98 6.80
CA ARG A 117 -9.35 36.06 5.89
C ARG A 117 -10.52 36.90 6.40
N GLY A 118 -11.04 36.64 7.61
CA GLY A 118 -12.16 37.37 8.19
C GLY A 118 -13.53 37.09 7.55
N ASN A 119 -13.64 36.04 6.72
CA ASN A 119 -14.90 35.65 6.06
C ASN A 119 -15.76 34.70 6.90
N LEU A 120 -15.21 34.18 8.00
CA LEU A 120 -15.89 33.28 8.94
C LEU A 120 -15.35 33.53 10.35
N GLN A 121 -16.13 33.17 11.37
CA GLN A 121 -15.73 33.16 12.77
C GLN A 121 -15.99 31.78 13.37
N PHE A 122 -15.23 31.39 14.39
CA PHE A 122 -15.37 30.07 15.03
C PHE A 122 -16.63 29.95 15.89
N ASN A 123 -17.28 31.07 16.18
CA ASN A 123 -18.22 31.29 17.27
C ASN A 123 -19.48 31.97 16.77
#